data_AF-A0AAE4VKE3-F1
#
_entry.id   AF-A0AAE4VKE3-F1
#
_cell.length_a   1.000
_cell.length_b   1.000
_cell.length_c   1.000
_cell.angle_alpha   90.00
_cell.angle_beta   90.00
_cell.angle_gamma   90.00
#
_symmetry.space_group_name_H-M   'P 1'
#
loop_
_entity.id
_entity.type
_entity.pdbx_description
1 polymer ?
#
loop_
_entity_poly.entity_id
_entity_poly.type
_entity_poly.pdbx_seq_one_letter_code
_entity_poly.pdbx_strand_id
1 'polypeptide(L)'
;MAGALDRGTLPGSTRERLAIAIAQANGCSYCLSAHSYLGEKAAGLSADQIGSARKADADDPKTAAILAFAVAVNEHRGHIDDADLENARRAGLTDAEIAEVIGHVGLNVLTNYFNNVAHTEIDFPIVQP
;
A
#
# COMPACT_ATOMS: atom_id res chain seq x y z
N MET A 1 4.88 -0.32 15.25
CA MET A 1 4.84 0.43 13.98
C MET A 1 3.41 0.63 13.50
N ALA A 2 2.62 -0.44 13.30
CA ALA A 2 1.21 -0.36 12.87
C ALA A 2 0.35 0.61 13.71
N GLY A 3 0.25 0.44 15.02
CA GLY A 3 -0.59 1.32 15.86
C GLY A 3 -0.18 2.80 15.91
N ALA A 4 1.03 3.16 15.48
CA ALA A 4 1.40 4.56 15.29
C ALA A 4 0.87 5.10 13.96
N LEU A 5 1.02 4.32 12.88
CA LEU A 5 0.52 4.63 11.54
C LEU A 5 -1.00 4.65 11.48
N ASP A 6 -1.69 3.87 12.32
CA ASP A 6 -3.16 3.86 12.36
C ASP A 6 -3.78 5.18 12.85
N ARG A 7 -2.99 6.01 13.52
CA ARG A 7 -3.38 7.35 14.00
C ARG A 7 -2.86 8.46 13.08
N GLY A 8 -2.34 8.10 11.92
CA GLY A 8 -1.91 9.03 10.88
C GLY A 8 -3.07 9.75 10.19
N THR A 9 -2.71 10.56 9.22
CA THR A 9 -3.58 11.38 8.36
C THR A 9 -4.17 10.57 7.20
N LEU A 10 -3.54 9.47 6.79
CA LEU A 10 -4.06 8.63 5.70
C LEU A 10 -5.36 7.91 6.10
N PRO A 11 -6.45 8.05 5.31
CA PRO A 11 -7.68 7.30 5.53
C PRO A 11 -7.43 5.79 5.53
N GLY A 12 -8.23 5.04 6.31
CA GLY A 12 -8.11 3.58 6.36
C GLY A 12 -8.22 2.91 4.99
N SER A 13 -9.10 3.41 4.12
CA SER A 13 -9.25 2.95 2.74
C SER A 13 -8.00 3.17 1.90
N THR A 14 -7.30 4.30 2.06
CA THR A 14 -6.03 4.58 1.38
C THR A 14 -4.91 3.69 1.91
N ARG A 15 -4.87 3.43 3.23
CA ARG A 15 -3.89 2.51 3.85
C ARG A 15 -4.03 1.08 3.32
N GLU A 16 -5.25 0.58 3.18
CA GLU A 16 -5.50 -0.76 2.61
C GLU A 16 -5.12 -0.82 1.13
N ARG A 17 -5.48 0.19 0.31
CA ARG A 17 -5.06 0.23 -1.10
C ARG A 17 -3.53 0.25 -1.26
N LEU A 18 -2.83 0.99 -0.39
CA LEU A 18 -1.37 1.03 -0.35
C LEU A 18 -0.80 -0.35 -0.01
N ALA A 19 -1.35 -1.02 1.01
CA ALA A 19 -0.92 -2.36 1.38
C ALA A 19 -1.15 -3.39 0.26
N ILE A 20 -2.29 -3.30 -0.44
CA ILE A 20 -2.58 -4.12 -1.64
C ILE A 20 -1.54 -3.88 -2.73
N ALA A 21 -1.24 -2.62 -3.06
CA ALA A 21 -0.27 -2.27 -4.11
C ALA A 21 1.14 -2.81 -3.80
N ILE A 22 1.59 -2.68 -2.55
CA ILE A 22 2.90 -3.16 -2.12
C ILE A 22 2.95 -4.70 -2.06
N ALA A 23 1.91 -5.35 -1.54
CA ALA A 23 1.84 -6.82 -1.51
C ALA A 23 1.85 -7.42 -2.92
N GLN A 24 1.18 -6.76 -3.86
CA GLN A 24 1.22 -7.10 -5.29
C GLN A 24 2.65 -6.97 -5.85
N ALA A 25 3.32 -5.82 -5.63
CA ALA A 25 4.67 -5.57 -6.13
C ALA A 25 5.70 -6.55 -5.53
N ASN A 26 5.52 -6.91 -4.24
CA ASN A 26 6.41 -7.84 -3.52
C ASN A 26 6.05 -9.33 -3.74
N GLY A 27 5.02 -9.63 -4.52
CA GLY A 27 4.59 -11.01 -4.79
C GLY A 27 4.17 -11.78 -3.53
N CYS A 28 3.54 -11.11 -2.56
CA CYS A 28 3.13 -11.73 -1.30
C CYS A 28 1.64 -12.11 -1.32
N SER A 29 1.33 -13.36 -1.69
CA SER A 29 -0.06 -13.85 -1.80
C SER A 29 -0.83 -13.79 -0.47
N TYR A 30 -0.18 -14.04 0.67
CA TYR A 30 -0.81 -13.93 1.99
C TYR A 30 -1.26 -12.49 2.27
N CYS A 31 -0.33 -11.53 2.18
CA CYS A 31 -0.63 -10.13 2.43
C CYS A 31 -1.61 -9.56 1.41
N LEU A 32 -1.52 -9.96 0.14
CA LEU A 32 -2.45 -9.54 -0.90
C LEU A 32 -3.87 -10.05 -0.61
N SER A 33 -4.01 -11.31 -0.17
CA SER A 33 -5.30 -11.88 0.21
C SER A 33 -5.88 -11.20 1.46
N ALA A 34 -5.04 -10.99 2.49
CA ALA A 34 -5.43 -10.35 3.74
C ALA A 34 -5.90 -8.90 3.52
N HIS A 35 -5.11 -8.08 2.83
CA HIS A 35 -5.45 -6.67 2.59
C HIS A 35 -6.57 -6.49 1.57
N SER A 36 -6.76 -7.43 0.62
CA SER A 36 -7.96 -7.42 -0.22
C SER A 36 -9.22 -7.68 0.62
N TYR A 37 -9.18 -8.66 1.52
CA TYR A 37 -10.29 -8.97 2.43
C TYR A 37 -10.59 -7.82 3.41
N LEU A 38 -9.57 -7.27 4.06
CA LEU A 38 -9.73 -6.13 4.98
C LEU A 38 -10.16 -4.86 4.23
N GLY A 39 -9.62 -4.64 3.04
CA GLY A 39 -10.04 -3.59 2.11
C GLY A 39 -11.54 -3.63 1.87
N GLU A 40 -12.08 -4.79 1.52
CA GLU A 40 -13.52 -4.98 1.29
C GLU A 40 -14.33 -4.84 2.58
N LYS A 41 -13.95 -5.58 3.64
CA LYS A 41 -14.82 -5.77 4.82
C LYS A 41 -14.69 -4.68 5.88
N ALA A 42 -13.52 -4.08 6.04
CA ALA A 42 -13.25 -3.09 7.08
C ALA A 42 -13.13 -1.67 6.50
N ALA A 43 -12.60 -1.53 5.29
CA ALA A 43 -12.41 -0.23 4.65
C ALA A 43 -13.46 0.12 3.58
N GLY A 44 -14.38 -0.80 3.28
CA GLY A 44 -15.50 -0.56 2.35
C GLY A 44 -15.08 -0.38 0.89
N LEU A 45 -13.92 -0.93 0.48
CA LEU A 45 -13.47 -0.90 -0.90
C LEU A 45 -14.33 -1.81 -1.78
N SER A 46 -14.67 -1.35 -2.98
CA SER A 46 -15.26 -2.22 -4.00
C SER A 46 -14.23 -3.15 -4.62
N ALA A 47 -14.70 -4.21 -5.29
CA ALA A 47 -13.82 -5.10 -6.06
C ALA A 47 -13.02 -4.35 -7.14
N ASP A 48 -13.62 -3.34 -7.79
CA ASP A 48 -12.94 -2.51 -8.78
C ASP A 48 -11.84 -1.64 -8.16
N GLN A 49 -12.08 -1.11 -6.96
CA GLN A 49 -11.08 -0.33 -6.23
C GLN A 49 -9.92 -1.20 -5.74
N ILE A 50 -10.19 -2.44 -5.31
CA ILE A 50 -9.14 -3.43 -5.00
C ILE A 50 -8.34 -3.78 -6.26
N GLY A 51 -9.02 -4.05 -7.38
CA GLY A 51 -8.38 -4.35 -8.67
C GLY A 51 -7.53 -3.19 -9.20
N SER A 52 -7.95 -1.95 -8.98
CA SER A 52 -7.19 -0.75 -9.36
C SER A 52 -5.98 -0.56 -8.44
N ALA A 53 -6.15 -0.75 -7.13
CA ALA A 53 -5.07 -0.63 -6.15
C ALA A 53 -3.92 -1.60 -6.45
N ARG A 54 -4.21 -2.82 -6.92
CA ARG A 54 -3.20 -3.77 -7.39
C ARG A 54 -2.34 -3.21 -8.54
N LYS A 55 -2.85 -2.28 -9.33
CA LYS A 55 -2.11 -1.63 -10.42
C LYS A 55 -1.52 -0.28 -10.00
N ALA A 56 -1.45 -0.02 -8.70
CA ALA A 56 -1.10 1.28 -8.13
C ALA A 56 -1.98 2.44 -8.62
N ASP A 57 -3.25 2.15 -8.90
CA ASP A 57 -4.20 3.09 -9.51
C ASP A 57 -5.42 3.33 -8.61
N ALA A 58 -6.09 4.48 -8.79
CA ALA A 58 -7.28 4.86 -8.07
C ALA A 58 -8.15 5.87 -8.85
N ASP A 59 -9.43 5.88 -8.50
CA ASP A 59 -10.43 6.84 -8.97
C ASP A 59 -10.16 8.28 -8.53
N ASP A 60 -9.56 8.45 -7.36
CA ASP A 60 -9.11 9.74 -6.83
C ASP A 60 -7.63 10.01 -7.22
N PRO A 61 -7.33 11.15 -7.88
CA PRO A 61 -5.96 11.50 -8.28
C PRO A 61 -4.96 11.54 -7.12
N LYS A 62 -5.38 11.95 -5.91
CA LYS A 62 -4.47 12.03 -4.76
C LYS A 62 -4.11 10.63 -4.26
N THR A 63 -5.08 9.74 -4.14
CA THR A 63 -4.86 8.32 -3.80
C THR A 63 -4.00 7.65 -4.87
N ALA A 64 -4.25 7.88 -6.15
CA ALA A 64 -3.42 7.32 -7.22
C ALA A 64 -1.95 7.76 -7.07
N ALA A 65 -1.71 9.05 -6.77
CA ALA A 65 -0.36 9.54 -6.50
C ALA A 65 0.28 8.94 -5.24
N ILE A 66 -0.50 8.73 -4.17
CA ILE A 66 -0.05 8.02 -2.96
C ILE A 66 0.39 6.60 -3.29
N LEU A 67 -0.41 5.85 -4.07
CA LEU A 67 -0.10 4.48 -4.44
C LEU A 67 1.13 4.40 -5.36
N ALA A 68 1.21 5.26 -6.37
CA ALA A 68 2.35 5.34 -7.27
C ALA A 68 3.65 5.67 -6.51
N PHE A 69 3.61 6.64 -5.59
CA PHE A 69 4.74 6.98 -4.74
C PHE A 69 5.14 5.82 -3.83
N ALA A 70 4.18 5.13 -3.20
CA ALA A 70 4.45 3.97 -2.35
C ALA A 70 5.12 2.82 -3.10
N VAL A 71 4.63 2.51 -4.32
CA VAL A 71 5.23 1.49 -5.18
C VAL A 71 6.63 1.90 -5.63
N ALA A 72 6.85 3.15 -6.03
CA ALA A 72 8.18 3.64 -6.38
C ALA A 72 9.15 3.50 -5.19
N VAL A 73 8.76 3.93 -3.99
CA VAL A 73 9.58 3.77 -2.77
C VAL A 73 9.90 2.30 -2.52
N ASN A 74 8.94 1.40 -2.69
CA ASN A 74 9.13 -0.03 -2.50
C ASN A 74 10.09 -0.66 -3.53
N GLU A 75 9.84 -0.44 -4.82
CA GLU A 75 10.62 -1.02 -5.92
C GLU A 75 12.05 -0.48 -5.96
N HIS A 76 12.22 0.81 -5.72
CA HIS A 76 13.53 1.46 -5.66
C HIS A 76 14.19 1.35 -4.27
N ARG A 77 13.57 0.64 -3.32
CA ARG A 77 14.10 0.42 -1.96
C ARG A 77 14.47 1.72 -1.23
N GLY A 78 13.65 2.75 -1.42
CA GLY A 78 13.82 4.09 -0.85
C GLY A 78 14.83 4.98 -1.59
N HIS A 79 15.46 4.51 -2.68
CA HIS A 79 16.31 5.34 -3.55
C HIS A 79 15.44 6.18 -4.48
N ILE A 80 14.81 7.20 -3.91
CA ILE A 80 13.89 8.13 -4.56
C ILE A 80 14.62 9.46 -4.76
N ASP A 81 14.41 10.10 -5.90
CA ASP A 81 15.03 11.39 -6.20
C ASP A 81 14.13 12.58 -5.82
N ASP A 82 14.67 13.80 -5.94
CA ASP A 82 13.91 15.01 -5.64
C ASP A 82 12.73 15.21 -6.58
N ALA A 83 12.82 14.72 -7.82
CA ALA A 83 11.75 14.85 -8.81
C ALA A 83 10.52 14.01 -8.42
N ASP A 84 10.73 12.81 -7.87
CA ASP A 84 9.68 11.96 -7.32
C ASP A 84 8.97 12.63 -6.12
N LEU A 85 9.74 13.23 -5.20
CA LEU A 85 9.18 13.97 -4.06
C LEU A 85 8.41 15.22 -4.51
N GLU A 86 8.91 15.94 -5.51
CA GLU A 86 8.20 17.05 -6.10
C GLU A 86 6.92 16.62 -6.82
N ASN A 87 6.94 15.49 -7.54
CA ASN A 87 5.76 14.91 -8.19
C ASN A 87 4.68 14.58 -7.15
N ALA A 88 5.05 13.94 -6.05
CA ALA A 88 4.16 13.67 -4.93
C ALA A 88 3.52 14.97 -4.38
N ARG A 89 4.32 16.00 -4.13
CA ARG A 89 3.82 17.30 -3.64
C ARG A 89 2.91 17.99 -4.66
N ARG A 90 3.26 17.97 -5.95
CA ARG A 90 2.43 18.53 -7.03
C ARG A 90 1.07 17.82 -7.13
N ALA A 91 1.03 16.53 -6.82
CA ALA A 91 -0.21 15.76 -6.73
C ALA A 91 -1.01 16.01 -5.43
N GLY A 92 -0.52 16.89 -4.55
CA GLY A 92 -1.23 17.32 -3.35
C GLY A 92 -0.90 16.54 -2.09
N LEU A 93 0.13 15.69 -2.09
CA LEU A 93 0.62 15.07 -0.86
C LEU A 93 1.34 16.10 0.00
N THR A 94 1.00 16.12 1.28
CA THR A 94 1.73 16.87 2.31
C THR A 94 2.99 16.11 2.74
N ASP A 95 3.96 16.81 3.34
CA ASP A 95 5.15 16.15 3.88
C ASP A 95 4.81 15.12 4.98
N ALA A 96 3.72 15.33 5.72
CA ALA A 96 3.21 14.37 6.69
C ALA A 96 2.70 13.08 6.02
N GLU A 97 1.92 13.20 4.95
CA GLU A 97 1.45 12.05 4.16
C GLU A 97 2.62 11.32 3.49
N ILE A 98 3.63 12.04 2.97
CA ILE A 98 4.84 11.43 2.41
C ILE A 98 5.56 10.58 3.47
N ALA A 99 5.76 11.12 4.68
CA ALA A 99 6.36 10.39 5.79
C ALA A 99 5.53 9.16 6.20
N GLU A 100 4.20 9.28 6.23
CA GLU A 100 3.30 8.16 6.51
C GLU A 100 3.38 7.08 5.44
N VAL A 101 3.45 7.44 4.14
CA VAL A 101 3.62 6.48 3.05
C VAL A 101 4.93 5.70 3.24
N ILE A 102 6.04 6.37 3.52
CA ILE A 102 7.33 5.69 3.77
C ILE A 102 7.22 4.73 4.97
N GLY A 103 6.54 5.16 6.04
CA GLY A 103 6.27 4.30 7.20
C GLY A 103 5.44 3.07 6.83
N HIS A 104 4.36 3.24 6.05
CA HIS A 104 3.55 2.13 5.57
C HIS A 104 4.32 1.21 4.62
N VAL A 105 5.21 1.74 3.77
CA VAL A 105 6.08 0.91 2.93
C VAL A 105 6.97 0.03 3.81
N GLY A 106 7.65 0.61 4.81
CA GLY A 106 8.47 -0.17 5.73
C GLY A 106 7.70 -1.26 6.49
N LEU A 107 6.48 -0.93 6.96
CA LEU A 107 5.62 -1.89 7.63
C LEU A 107 5.21 -3.04 6.69
N ASN A 108 4.78 -2.74 5.46
CA ASN A 108 4.36 -3.74 4.49
C ASN A 108 5.52 -4.59 3.99
N VAL A 109 6.70 -4.01 3.76
CA VAL A 109 7.91 -4.78 3.42
C VAL A 109 8.22 -5.81 4.52
N LEU A 110 8.19 -5.39 5.78
CA LEU A 110 8.41 -6.28 6.91
C LEU A 110 7.43 -7.47 6.90
N THR A 111 6.12 -7.20 6.79
CA THR A 111 5.10 -8.25 6.83
C THR A 111 5.09 -9.12 5.59
N ASN A 112 5.31 -8.53 4.40
CA ASN A 112 5.41 -9.27 3.14
C ASN A 112 6.59 -10.23 3.18
N TYR A 113 7.76 -9.75 3.58
CA TYR A 113 8.97 -10.58 3.65
C TYR A 113 8.82 -11.69 4.68
N PHE A 114 8.27 -11.37 5.85
CA PHE A 114 8.00 -12.37 6.87
C PHE A 114 7.09 -13.48 6.34
N ASN A 115 5.96 -13.15 5.73
CA ASN A 115 5.01 -14.15 5.23
C ASN A 115 5.54 -14.93 4.01
N ASN A 116 6.33 -14.29 3.14
CA ASN A 116 6.98 -14.99 2.03
C ASN A 116 8.01 -16.01 2.53
N VAL A 117 8.81 -15.65 3.53
CA VAL A 117 9.81 -16.57 4.14
C VAL A 117 9.14 -17.69 4.93
N ALA A 118 8.09 -17.36 5.68
CA ALA A 118 7.37 -18.34 6.50
C ALA A 118 6.49 -19.29 5.68
N HIS A 119 6.20 -18.97 4.41
CA HIS A 119 5.20 -19.65 3.61
C HIS A 119 3.86 -19.76 4.35
N THR A 120 3.43 -18.66 4.97
CA THR A 120 2.22 -18.62 5.79
C THR A 120 1.01 -19.12 5.01
N GLU A 121 0.27 -20.07 5.59
CA GLU A 121 -0.98 -20.57 5.01
C GLU A 121 -2.01 -19.44 4.91
N ILE A 122 -2.69 -19.34 3.76
CA ILE A 122 -3.65 -18.27 3.52
C ILE A 122 -5.00 -18.66 4.14
N ASP A 123 -5.41 -17.92 5.17
CA ASP A 123 -6.67 -18.07 5.89
C ASP A 123 -7.76 -17.06 5.44
N PHE A 124 -7.52 -16.39 4.31
CA PHE A 124 -8.42 -15.45 3.64
C PHE A 124 -8.86 -15.98 2.26
N PRO A 125 -9.89 -15.39 1.61
CA PRO A 125 -10.16 -15.65 0.20
C PRO A 125 -8.90 -15.42 -0.65
N ILE A 126 -8.45 -16.47 -1.34
CA ILE A 126 -7.14 -16.49 -2.00
C ILE A 126 -7.10 -15.50 -3.17
N VAL A 127 -6.06 -14.68 -3.16
CA VAL A 127 -5.71 -13.75 -4.22
C VAL A 127 -4.24 -13.95 -4.58
N GLN A 128 -3.96 -14.23 -5.85
CA GLN A 128 -2.60 -14.38 -6.36
C GLN A 128 -2.11 -13.07 -7.00
N PRO A 129 -0.82 -12.70 -6.83
CA PRO A 129 -0.18 -11.58 -7.52
C PRO A 129 -0.27 -11.72 -9.05
#